data_AF-A0A7S2IVV6-F1
#
_entry.id   AF-A0A7S2IVV6-F1
#
_cell.length_a   1.000
_cell.length_b   1.000
_cell.length_c   1.000
_cell.angle_alpha   90.00
_cell.angle_beta   90.00
_cell.angle_gamma   90.00
#
_symmetry.space_group_name_H-M   'P 1'
#
loop_
_entity.id
_entity.type
_entity.pdbx_description
1 polymer ?
#
loop_
_entity_poly.entity_id
_entity_poly.type
_entity_poly.pdbx_seq_one_letter_code
_entity_poly.pdbx_strand_id
1 'polypeptide(L)'
;AQGAAEAGPTPPAEGGDGTEAAGPSAEAGATSSRRVPLCSQLGELRGHVQAMSTKLDADVEQWRANAERWHKEREEAVATAEAATRAAAETEQLVSQLQGQVAQLSGDIEMVQASLDEAKRSPGAEAFQRLKVVEQRGRVRMDRTTGQVSVKAGLEFAPAKPTAPPDAAFKDAEAAGQTVADIAEVWGFFGNMPLDIQLSLKPGKGGKPDFWNGQAAAQAGLLQAELERAGVPLAMLSATGSQVEKGMEPGVRLSLRSGLFEEASAAEASKKAPR
;
A
#
# COMPACT_ATOMS: atom_id res chain seq x y z
N ALA A 1 -1.74 -14.39 12.49
CA ALA A 1 -1.94 -15.39 13.55
C ALA A 1 -0.62 -15.62 14.29
N GLN A 2 -0.28 -14.72 15.21
CA GLN A 2 0.75 -14.92 16.23
C GLN A 2 0.20 -14.20 17.47
N GLY A 3 -0.49 -14.97 18.31
CA GLY A 3 -1.01 -14.49 19.59
C GLY A 3 0.13 -14.49 20.60
N ALA A 4 0.52 -13.30 21.04
CA ALA A 4 1.38 -13.13 22.19
C ALA A 4 0.55 -13.42 23.44
N ALA A 5 0.93 -14.47 24.16
CA ALA A 5 0.33 -14.83 25.42
C ALA A 5 0.68 -13.78 26.48
N GLU A 6 -0.33 -13.06 26.97
CA GLU A 6 -0.25 -12.24 28.18
C GLU A 6 0.04 -13.15 29.38
N ALA A 7 1.20 -12.92 30.01
CA ALA A 7 1.52 -13.49 31.31
C ALA A 7 0.72 -12.73 32.38
N GLY A 8 -0.32 -13.37 32.90
CA GLY A 8 -1.10 -12.86 34.02
C GLY A 8 -0.28 -12.82 35.33
N PRO A 9 -0.65 -11.95 36.28
CA PRO A 9 0.08 -11.73 37.52
C PRO A 9 0.01 -12.96 38.44
N THR A 10 1.19 -13.44 38.84
CA THR A 10 1.38 -14.52 39.82
C THR A 10 0.87 -14.07 41.20
N PRO A 11 0.00 -14.85 41.88
CA PRO A 11 -0.43 -14.53 43.23
C PRO A 11 0.72 -14.71 44.24
N PRO A 12 0.73 -13.94 45.36
CA PRO A 12 1.73 -14.12 46.40
C PRO A 12 1.54 -15.46 47.12
N ALA A 13 2.66 -16.16 47.31
CA ALA A 13 2.74 -17.42 48.03
C ALA A 13 2.29 -17.25 49.49
N GLU A 14 1.27 -17.99 49.89
CA GLU A 14 0.91 -18.21 51.29
C GLU A 14 2.03 -19.00 51.98
N GLY A 15 2.94 -18.27 52.63
CA GLY A 15 3.88 -18.82 53.58
C GLY A 15 3.16 -19.15 54.89
N GLY A 16 2.62 -20.37 54.96
CA GLY A 16 2.37 -21.01 56.25
C GLY A 16 3.71 -21.40 56.85
N ASP A 17 4.07 -20.78 57.98
CA ASP A 17 5.10 -21.33 58.86
C ASP A 17 4.53 -21.42 60.27
N GLY A 18 4.46 -22.67 60.73
CA GLY A 18 4.05 -23.01 62.07
C GLY A 18 5.21 -22.76 63.02
N THR A 19 4.92 -22.24 64.20
CA THR A 19 5.81 -22.43 65.34
C THR A 19 4.98 -22.66 66.58
N GLU A 20 4.63 -23.94 66.71
CA GLU A 20 4.34 -24.65 67.95
C GLU A 20 5.58 -24.58 68.86
N ALA A 21 5.47 -23.96 70.05
CA ALA A 21 6.45 -24.17 71.11
C ALA A 21 5.93 -23.78 72.50
N ALA A 22 5.74 -24.83 73.30
CA ALA A 22 6.11 -24.94 74.72
C ALA A 22 5.48 -23.98 75.74
N GLY A 23 4.44 -24.46 76.41
CA GLY A 23 4.08 -24.00 77.76
C GLY A 23 5.10 -24.49 78.80
N PRO A 24 5.40 -23.70 79.84
CA PRO A 24 6.11 -24.19 81.02
C PRO A 24 5.14 -24.60 82.15
N SER A 25 5.49 -25.76 82.70
CA SER A 25 4.89 -26.45 83.83
C SER A 25 4.79 -25.63 85.11
N ALA A 26 3.75 -25.98 85.87
CA ALA A 26 3.44 -25.53 87.21
C ALA A 26 4.55 -25.86 88.23
N GLU A 27 4.94 -24.86 89.03
CA GLU A 27 5.57 -25.05 90.33
C GLU A 27 4.63 -24.54 91.43
N ALA A 28 4.27 -25.46 92.33
CA ALA A 28 3.42 -25.21 93.48
C ALA A 28 4.24 -24.58 94.63
N GLY A 29 4.14 -23.25 94.76
CA GLY A 29 4.70 -22.50 95.89
C GLY A 29 3.68 -22.32 97.01
N ALA A 30 4.03 -22.80 98.21
CA ALA A 30 3.23 -22.75 99.42
C ALA A 30 2.73 -21.33 99.79
N THR A 31 1.41 -21.16 99.87
CA THR A 31 0.75 -19.93 100.32
C THR A 31 0.90 -19.75 101.83
N SER A 32 1.94 -19.02 102.25
CA SER A 32 2.02 -18.44 103.59
C SER A 32 1.05 -17.25 103.67
N SER A 33 -0.08 -17.45 104.35
CA SER A 33 -1.13 -16.44 104.53
C SER A 33 -0.65 -15.33 105.49
N ARG A 34 0.09 -14.37 104.95
CA ARG A 34 0.33 -13.08 105.61
C ARG A 34 -0.96 -12.26 105.47
N ARG A 35 -1.59 -11.93 106.60
CA ARG A 35 -2.67 -10.96 106.65
C ARG A 35 -2.11 -9.60 106.24
N VAL A 36 -2.26 -9.27 104.96
CA VAL A 36 -1.90 -7.95 104.43
C VAL A 36 -2.94 -6.95 104.99
N PRO A 37 -2.54 -5.85 105.64
CA PRO A 37 -3.48 -4.88 106.19
C PRO A 37 -4.37 -4.31 105.07
N LEU A 38 -5.70 -4.22 105.28
CA LEU A 38 -6.70 -3.78 104.29
C LEU A 38 -6.33 -2.50 103.51
N CYS A 39 -5.57 -1.59 104.11
CA CYS A 39 -5.07 -0.38 103.46
C CYS A 39 -4.14 -0.66 102.27
N SER A 40 -3.37 -1.76 102.29
CA SER A 40 -2.49 -2.18 101.19
C SER A 40 -3.28 -2.75 100.01
N GLN A 41 -4.28 -3.60 100.28
CA GLN A 41 -5.17 -4.16 99.25
C GLN A 41 -5.97 -3.08 98.51
N LEU A 42 -6.44 -2.06 99.23
CA LEU A 42 -7.09 -0.90 98.62
C LEU A 42 -6.13 -0.06 97.76
N GLY A 43 -4.86 0.05 98.17
CA GLY A 43 -3.81 0.69 97.38
C GLY A 43 -3.49 -0.07 96.09
N GLU A 44 -3.36 -1.39 96.16
CA GLU A 44 -3.14 -2.28 95.02
C GLU A 44 -4.33 -2.26 94.05
N LEU A 45 -5.56 -2.32 94.56
CA LEU A 45 -6.77 -2.22 93.73
C LEU A 45 -6.85 -0.87 93.02
N ARG A 46 -6.57 0.23 93.73
CA ARG A 46 -6.51 1.56 93.12
C ARG A 46 -5.44 1.64 92.04
N GLY A 47 -4.26 1.07 92.28
CA GLY A 47 -3.19 0.98 91.29
C GLY A 47 -3.58 0.15 90.07
N HIS A 48 -4.27 -0.98 90.27
CA HIS A 48 -4.76 -1.83 89.20
C HIS A 48 -5.86 -1.16 88.36
N VAL A 49 -6.82 -0.49 89.01
CA VAL A 49 -7.85 0.31 88.31
C VAL A 49 -7.21 1.44 87.52
N GLN A 50 -6.22 2.13 88.08
CA GLN A 50 -5.49 3.18 87.37
C GLN A 50 -4.70 2.61 86.18
N ALA A 51 -4.01 1.48 86.34
CA ALA A 51 -3.29 0.80 85.26
C ALA A 51 -4.23 0.31 84.15
N MET A 52 -5.38 -0.26 84.51
CA MET A 52 -6.41 -0.65 83.55
C MET A 52 -6.99 0.56 82.81
N SER A 53 -7.24 1.68 83.52
CA SER A 53 -7.69 2.92 82.88
C SER A 53 -6.66 3.41 81.86
N THR A 54 -5.38 3.49 82.24
CA THR A 54 -4.33 3.93 81.31
C THR A 54 -4.15 3.00 80.11
N LYS A 55 -4.36 1.68 80.31
CA LYS A 55 -4.33 0.72 79.22
C LYS A 55 -5.53 0.88 78.29
N LEU A 56 -6.73 1.05 78.85
CA LEU A 56 -7.93 1.29 78.06
C LEU A 56 -7.82 2.58 77.26
N ASP A 57 -7.30 3.64 77.85
CA ASP A 57 -7.06 4.91 77.15
C ASP A 57 -6.05 4.72 76.00
N ALA A 58 -4.96 3.98 76.24
CA ALA A 58 -3.99 3.65 75.19
C ALA A 58 -4.59 2.77 74.08
N ASP A 59 -5.41 1.78 74.42
CA ASP A 59 -6.10 0.92 73.46
C ASP A 59 -7.08 1.75 72.63
N VAL A 60 -7.85 2.66 73.24
CA VAL A 60 -8.78 3.56 72.52
C VAL A 60 -8.03 4.44 71.53
N GLU A 61 -6.91 5.04 71.93
CA GLU A 61 -6.08 5.85 71.02
C GLU A 61 -5.49 5.00 69.89
N GLN A 62 -5.05 3.77 70.17
CA GLN A 62 -4.59 2.84 69.14
C GLN A 62 -5.72 2.48 68.15
N TRP A 63 -6.93 2.21 68.64
CA TRP A 63 -8.09 1.92 67.79
C TRP A 63 -8.48 3.11 66.93
N ARG A 64 -8.42 4.33 67.45
CA ARG A 64 -8.65 5.56 66.68
C ARG A 64 -7.61 5.73 65.58
N ALA A 65 -6.33 5.60 65.91
CA ALA A 65 -5.26 5.70 64.93
C ALA A 65 -5.38 4.64 63.82
N ASN A 66 -5.74 3.41 64.18
CA ASN A 66 -5.98 2.34 63.20
C ASN A 66 -7.21 2.62 62.33
N ALA A 67 -8.30 3.13 62.91
CA ALA A 67 -9.50 3.49 62.17
C ALA A 67 -9.22 4.63 61.17
N GLU A 68 -8.48 5.66 61.58
CA GLU A 68 -8.05 6.74 60.69
C GLU A 68 -7.16 6.23 59.55
N ARG A 69 -6.20 5.34 59.87
CA ARG A 69 -5.35 4.71 58.86
C ARG A 69 -6.16 3.92 57.85
N TRP A 70 -7.08 3.06 58.30
CA TRP A 70 -7.93 2.28 57.39
C TRP A 70 -8.88 3.15 56.59
N HIS A 71 -9.37 4.25 57.16
CA HIS A 71 -10.19 5.22 56.42
C HIS A 71 -9.38 5.82 55.26
N LYS A 72 -8.15 6.27 55.55
CA LYS A 72 -7.25 6.83 54.54
C LYS A 72 -6.88 5.80 53.47
N GLU A 73 -6.50 4.58 53.86
CA GLU A 73 -6.20 3.49 52.93
C GLU A 73 -7.41 3.16 52.04
N ARG A 74 -8.63 3.18 52.60
CA ARG A 74 -9.87 3.00 51.84
C ARG A 74 -10.11 4.14 50.85
N GLU A 75 -9.92 5.40 51.26
CA GLU A 75 -10.09 6.56 50.38
C GLU A 75 -9.09 6.52 49.22
N GLU A 76 -7.83 6.19 49.48
CA GLU A 76 -6.81 6.00 48.45
C GLU A 76 -7.15 4.83 47.51
N ALA A 77 -7.62 3.71 48.05
CA ALA A 77 -8.06 2.56 47.25
C ALA A 77 -9.29 2.89 46.37
N VAL A 78 -10.25 3.65 46.88
CA VAL A 78 -11.41 4.11 46.09
C VAL A 78 -10.96 5.07 45.00
N ALA A 79 -10.10 6.03 45.30
CA ALA A 79 -9.59 7.00 44.32
C ALA A 79 -8.81 6.30 43.19
N THR A 80 -8.00 5.29 43.52
CA THR A 80 -7.26 4.51 42.52
C THR A 80 -8.19 3.63 41.67
N ALA A 81 -9.21 3.01 42.27
CA ALA A 81 -10.23 2.26 41.52
C ALA A 81 -11.06 3.15 40.59
N GLU A 82 -11.43 4.35 41.04
CA GLU A 82 -12.10 5.35 40.19
C GLU A 82 -11.21 5.82 39.04
N ALA A 83 -9.91 6.05 39.28
CA ALA A 83 -8.98 6.41 38.21
C ALA A 83 -8.81 5.27 37.19
N ALA A 84 -8.69 4.03 37.68
CA ALA A 84 -8.56 2.85 36.82
C ALA A 84 -9.82 2.60 35.98
N THR A 85 -11.02 2.77 36.54
CA THR A 85 -12.28 2.62 35.79
C THR A 85 -12.44 3.70 34.72
N ARG A 86 -12.03 4.95 34.99
CA ARG A 86 -12.01 6.01 33.97
C ARG A 86 -11.05 5.68 32.82
N ALA A 87 -9.83 5.24 33.14
CA ALA A 87 -8.85 4.83 32.13
C ALA A 87 -9.34 3.62 31.30
N ALA A 88 -10.02 2.66 31.94
CA ALA A 88 -10.64 1.53 31.23
C ALA A 88 -11.74 1.99 30.27
N ALA A 89 -12.60 2.93 30.69
CA ALA A 89 -13.64 3.48 29.82
C ALA A 89 -13.05 4.26 28.62
N GLU A 90 -11.99 5.04 28.84
CA GLU A 90 -11.30 5.76 27.76
C GLU A 90 -10.66 4.80 26.75
N THR A 91 -10.01 3.73 27.23
CA THR A 91 -9.42 2.72 26.34
C THR A 91 -10.48 1.94 25.56
N GLU A 92 -11.63 1.61 26.18
CA GLU A 92 -12.75 0.97 25.49
C GLU A 92 -13.33 1.87 24.38
N GLN A 93 -13.47 3.16 24.64
CA GLN A 93 -13.90 4.13 23.62
C GLN A 93 -12.91 4.20 22.45
N LEU A 94 -11.61 4.23 22.73
CA LEU A 94 -10.58 4.25 21.69
C LEU A 94 -10.58 2.96 20.86
N VAL A 95 -10.74 1.81 21.51
CA VAL A 95 -10.86 0.51 20.82
C VAL A 95 -12.08 0.50 19.90
N SER A 96 -13.23 0.99 20.36
CA SER A 96 -14.44 1.09 19.52
C SER A 96 -14.25 2.03 18.32
N GLN A 97 -13.58 3.18 18.51
CA GLN A 97 -13.28 4.11 17.43
C GLN A 97 -12.34 3.48 16.38
N LEU A 98 -11.25 2.83 16.82
CA LEU A 98 -10.31 2.17 15.93
C LEU A 98 -10.97 1.00 15.18
N GLN A 99 -11.84 0.23 15.84
CA GLN A 99 -12.64 -0.81 15.18
C GLN A 99 -13.54 -0.22 14.08
N GLY A 100 -14.18 0.92 14.34
CA GLY A 100 -14.96 1.65 13.33
C GLY A 100 -14.12 2.10 12.13
N GLN A 101 -12.91 2.64 12.39
CA GLN A 101 -11.99 3.04 11.33
C GLN A 101 -11.49 1.85 10.50
N VAL A 102 -11.16 0.72 11.15
CA VAL A 102 -10.76 -0.51 10.45
C VAL A 102 -11.88 -1.03 9.57
N ALA A 103 -13.12 -1.03 10.06
CA ALA A 103 -14.28 -1.43 9.26
C ALA A 103 -14.49 -0.51 8.04
N GLN A 104 -14.36 0.81 8.23
CA GLN A 104 -14.48 1.78 7.15
C GLN A 104 -13.39 1.59 6.09
N LEU A 105 -12.11 1.50 6.48
CA LEU A 105 -11.00 1.29 5.56
C LEU A 105 -11.11 -0.04 4.81
N SER A 106 -11.60 -1.09 5.49
CA SER A 106 -11.84 -2.38 4.84
C SER A 106 -12.92 -2.27 3.75
N GLY A 107 -14.00 -1.55 4.03
CA GLY A 107 -15.04 -1.25 3.04
C GLY A 107 -14.53 -0.41 1.84
N ASP A 108 -13.69 0.59 2.11
CA ASP A 108 -13.07 1.41 1.05
C ASP A 108 -12.14 0.56 0.15
N ILE A 109 -11.37 -0.36 0.74
CA ILE A 109 -10.52 -1.29 -0.01
C ILE A 109 -11.37 -2.19 -0.92
N GLU A 110 -12.45 -2.77 -0.40
CA GLU A 110 -13.35 -3.62 -1.19
C GLU A 110 -13.99 -2.84 -2.36
N MET A 111 -14.42 -1.60 -2.11
CA MET A 111 -14.98 -0.72 -3.15
C MET A 111 -13.96 -0.39 -4.25
N VAL A 112 -12.72 -0.05 -3.87
CA VAL A 112 -11.65 0.23 -4.84
C VAL A 112 -11.26 -1.03 -5.62
N GLN A 113 -11.22 -2.19 -4.96
CA GLN A 113 -10.96 -3.46 -5.64
C GLN A 113 -12.07 -3.80 -6.66
N ALA A 114 -13.33 -3.62 -6.30
CA ALA A 114 -14.45 -3.81 -7.21
C ALA A 114 -14.38 -2.86 -8.41
N SER A 115 -14.07 -1.57 -8.18
CA SER A 115 -13.86 -0.57 -9.23
C SER A 115 -12.69 -0.92 -10.15
N LEU A 116 -11.57 -1.41 -9.58
CA LEU A 116 -10.42 -1.85 -10.34
C LEU A 116 -10.74 -3.07 -11.20
N ASP A 117 -11.45 -4.05 -10.66
CA ASP A 117 -11.83 -5.26 -11.40
C ASP A 117 -12.85 -4.94 -12.50
N GLU A 118 -13.74 -3.99 -12.28
CA GLU A 118 -14.62 -3.47 -13.35
C GLU A 118 -13.82 -2.75 -14.44
N ALA A 119 -12.87 -1.89 -14.06
CA ALA A 119 -11.97 -1.23 -15.01
C ALA A 119 -11.11 -2.24 -15.79
N LYS A 120 -10.68 -3.34 -15.18
CA LYS A 120 -9.95 -4.43 -15.85
C LYS A 120 -10.83 -5.23 -16.82
N ARG A 121 -12.14 -5.32 -16.59
CA ARG A 121 -13.09 -5.92 -17.54
C ARG A 121 -13.38 -5.02 -18.73
N SER A 122 -12.94 -3.76 -18.69
CA SER A 122 -13.09 -2.88 -19.84
C SER A 122 -12.33 -3.48 -21.05
N PRO A 123 -12.92 -3.44 -22.26
CA PRO A 123 -12.29 -3.98 -23.47
C PRO A 123 -10.93 -3.33 -23.77
N GLY A 124 -10.71 -2.10 -23.29
CA GLY A 124 -9.41 -1.42 -23.39
C GLY A 124 -8.30 -2.12 -22.61
N ALA A 125 -8.58 -2.67 -21.42
CA ALA A 125 -7.57 -3.35 -20.60
C ALA A 125 -7.04 -4.62 -21.29
N GLU A 126 -7.91 -5.40 -21.91
CA GLU A 126 -7.50 -6.56 -22.72
C GLU A 126 -6.66 -6.14 -23.93
N ALA A 127 -7.06 -5.08 -24.64
CA ALA A 127 -6.29 -4.52 -25.75
C ALA A 127 -4.87 -4.11 -25.32
N PHE A 128 -4.72 -3.47 -24.15
CA PHE A 128 -3.41 -3.10 -23.62
C PHE A 128 -2.56 -4.32 -23.21
N GLN A 129 -3.16 -5.38 -22.68
CA GLN A 129 -2.42 -6.62 -22.38
C GLN A 129 -1.90 -7.27 -23.66
N ARG A 130 -2.73 -7.36 -24.70
CA ARG A 130 -2.31 -7.91 -26.00
C ARG A 130 -1.25 -7.03 -26.67
N LEU A 131 -1.40 -5.71 -26.60
CA LEU A 131 -0.39 -4.75 -27.06
C LEU A 131 0.96 -5.01 -26.38
N LYS A 132 0.98 -5.23 -25.06
CA LYS A 132 2.21 -5.55 -24.31
C LYS A 132 2.87 -6.83 -24.81
N VAL A 133 2.09 -7.86 -25.18
CA VAL A 133 2.62 -9.10 -25.77
C VAL A 133 3.27 -8.82 -27.12
N VAL A 134 2.67 -7.99 -27.96
CA VAL A 134 3.26 -7.59 -29.26
C VAL A 134 4.53 -6.77 -29.06
N GLU A 135 4.55 -5.81 -28.12
CA GLU A 135 5.75 -5.02 -27.81
C GLU A 135 6.90 -5.88 -27.25
N GLN A 136 6.59 -6.94 -26.50
CA GLN A 136 7.58 -7.89 -25.99
C GLN A 136 8.30 -8.67 -27.08
N ARG A 137 7.71 -8.81 -28.28
CA ARG A 137 8.39 -9.39 -29.46
C ARG A 137 9.54 -8.50 -29.95
N GLY A 138 9.58 -7.23 -29.54
CA GLY A 138 10.71 -6.32 -29.77
C GLY A 138 10.75 -5.67 -31.16
N ARG A 139 9.81 -5.98 -32.06
CA ARG A 139 9.76 -5.46 -33.44
C ARG A 139 9.10 -4.08 -33.52
N VAL A 140 8.06 -3.86 -32.72
CA VAL A 140 7.29 -2.61 -32.65
C VAL A 140 7.22 -2.09 -31.23
N ARG A 141 7.15 -0.77 -31.09
CA ARG A 141 6.90 -0.06 -29.83
C ARG A 141 5.85 1.00 -30.07
N MET A 142 4.82 1.03 -29.25
CA MET A 142 3.76 2.03 -29.34
C MET A 142 3.91 3.06 -28.23
N ASP A 143 3.88 4.34 -28.59
CA ASP A 143 3.67 5.40 -27.63
C ASP A 143 2.18 5.50 -27.31
N ARG A 144 1.84 5.24 -26.05
CA ARG A 144 0.46 5.19 -25.56
C ARG A 144 -0.19 6.58 -25.46
N THR A 145 0.61 7.64 -25.44
CA THR A 145 0.14 9.02 -25.33
C THR A 145 -0.19 9.60 -26.69
N THR A 146 0.68 9.38 -27.66
CA THR A 146 0.54 9.93 -29.02
C THR A 146 -0.14 8.97 -29.99
N GLY A 147 -0.23 7.68 -29.65
CA GLY A 147 -0.70 6.64 -30.56
C GLY A 147 0.33 6.29 -31.65
N GLN A 148 1.57 6.78 -31.53
CA GLN A 148 2.61 6.58 -32.53
C GLN A 148 3.27 5.21 -32.38
N VAL A 149 3.25 4.41 -33.44
CA VAL A 149 3.95 3.12 -33.53
C VAL A 149 5.30 3.32 -34.20
N SER A 150 6.36 3.02 -33.46
CA SER A 150 7.74 3.08 -33.93
C SER A 150 8.26 1.67 -34.18
N VAL A 151 8.78 1.42 -35.38
CA VAL A 151 9.35 0.13 -35.74
C VAL A 151 10.82 0.09 -35.35
N LYS A 152 11.19 -0.88 -34.51
CA LYS A 152 12.56 -1.05 -34.02
C LYS A 152 13.40 -1.98 -34.88
N ALA A 153 12.78 -3.03 -35.44
CA ALA A 153 13.49 -4.08 -36.17
C ALA A 153 12.58 -4.76 -37.22
N GLY A 154 13.22 -5.42 -38.20
CA GLY A 154 12.55 -6.24 -39.22
C GLY A 154 12.07 -5.50 -40.48
N LEU A 155 11.96 -4.17 -40.45
CA LEU A 155 11.68 -3.36 -41.66
C LEU A 155 12.96 -2.72 -42.21
N GLU A 156 13.90 -3.56 -42.63
CA GLU A 156 15.08 -3.10 -43.36
C GLU A 156 14.83 -3.18 -44.86
N PHE A 157 15.05 -2.07 -45.58
CA PHE A 157 14.94 -2.04 -47.04
C PHE A 157 16.29 -2.35 -47.70
N ALA A 158 16.24 -2.97 -48.87
CA ALA A 158 17.41 -3.20 -49.70
C ALA A 158 18.07 -1.86 -50.09
N PRO A 159 19.42 -1.79 -50.15
CA PRO A 159 20.12 -0.56 -50.48
C PRO A 159 19.83 -0.12 -51.92
N ALA A 160 19.34 1.10 -52.10
CA ALA A 160 19.05 1.68 -53.41
C ALA A 160 20.28 2.33 -54.03
N LYS A 161 20.48 2.16 -55.34
CA LYS A 161 21.53 2.82 -56.13
C LYS A 161 20.90 3.95 -56.97
N PRO A 162 21.43 5.20 -56.92
CA PRO A 162 20.90 6.32 -57.71
C PRO A 162 20.94 6.14 -59.23
N THR A 163 21.68 5.15 -59.73
CA THR A 163 21.80 4.83 -61.17
C THR A 163 20.67 3.93 -61.68
N ALA A 164 19.95 3.26 -60.77
CA ALA A 164 18.85 2.37 -61.09
C ALA A 164 17.52 3.11 -60.92
N PRO A 165 16.42 2.67 -61.57
CA PRO A 165 15.09 3.16 -61.23
C PRO A 165 14.79 2.90 -59.74
N PRO A 166 13.99 3.76 -59.09
CA PRO A 166 13.61 3.57 -57.70
C PRO A 166 12.75 2.31 -57.59
N ASP A 167 13.34 1.26 -57.03
CA ASP A 167 12.68 -0.01 -56.76
C ASP A 167 12.76 -0.27 -55.26
N ALA A 168 11.64 -0.69 -54.67
CA ALA A 168 11.52 -0.94 -53.25
C ALA A 168 11.43 -2.44 -53.02
N ALA A 169 12.38 -2.97 -52.25
CA ALA A 169 12.37 -4.35 -51.79
C ALA A 169 12.82 -4.40 -50.33
N PHE A 170 12.28 -5.34 -49.57
CA PHE A 170 12.79 -5.65 -48.23
C PHE A 170 14.13 -6.39 -48.34
N LYS A 171 15.05 -6.10 -47.43
CA LYS A 171 16.31 -6.84 -47.32
C LYS A 171 16.06 -8.28 -46.85
N ASP A 172 15.11 -8.45 -45.94
CA ASP A 172 14.61 -9.74 -45.45
C ASP A 172 13.07 -9.71 -45.48
N ALA A 173 12.50 -10.43 -46.45
CA ALA A 173 11.06 -10.46 -46.66
C ALA A 173 10.31 -11.20 -45.53
N GLU A 174 10.96 -12.19 -44.88
CA GLU A 174 10.33 -12.95 -43.80
C GLU A 174 10.24 -12.10 -42.53
N ALA A 175 11.36 -11.45 -42.16
CA ALA A 175 11.38 -10.54 -41.01
C ALA A 175 10.41 -9.36 -41.22
N ALA A 176 10.36 -8.80 -42.43
CA ALA A 176 9.43 -7.74 -42.76
C ALA A 176 7.97 -8.22 -42.63
N GLY A 177 7.65 -9.40 -43.14
CA GLY A 177 6.31 -9.99 -43.01
C GLY A 177 5.87 -10.17 -41.56
N GLN A 178 6.79 -10.61 -40.67
CA GLN A 178 6.50 -10.73 -39.24
C GLN A 178 6.26 -9.37 -38.57
N THR A 179 7.05 -8.34 -38.92
CA THR A 179 6.84 -6.99 -38.39
C THR A 179 5.55 -6.37 -38.90
N VAL A 180 5.20 -6.57 -40.18
CA VAL A 180 3.92 -6.11 -40.76
C VAL A 180 2.74 -6.79 -40.09
N ALA A 181 2.83 -8.09 -39.81
CA ALA A 181 1.80 -8.82 -39.07
C ALA A 181 1.61 -8.26 -37.65
N ASP A 182 2.70 -7.96 -36.93
CA ASP A 182 2.64 -7.32 -35.62
C ASP A 182 1.98 -5.92 -35.70
N ILE A 183 2.29 -5.12 -36.74
CA ILE A 183 1.67 -3.80 -36.96
C ILE A 183 0.15 -3.95 -37.22
N ALA A 184 -0.24 -4.91 -38.06
CA ALA A 184 -1.65 -5.18 -38.35
C ALA A 184 -2.40 -5.66 -37.10
N GLU A 185 -1.76 -6.48 -36.26
CA GLU A 185 -2.30 -6.92 -34.97
C GLU A 185 -2.53 -5.73 -34.02
N VAL A 186 -1.54 -4.81 -33.91
CA VAL A 186 -1.67 -3.57 -33.13
C VAL A 186 -2.81 -2.70 -33.66
N TRP A 187 -2.90 -2.53 -34.98
CA TRP A 187 -3.98 -1.76 -35.62
C TRP A 187 -5.37 -2.35 -35.30
N GLY A 188 -5.50 -3.68 -35.32
CA GLY A 188 -6.75 -4.37 -34.99
C GLY A 188 -7.25 -4.13 -33.56
N PHE A 189 -6.36 -3.86 -32.60
CA PHE A 189 -6.76 -3.55 -31.22
C PHE A 189 -7.52 -2.23 -31.07
N PHE A 190 -7.34 -1.31 -32.02
CA PHE A 190 -7.93 0.03 -31.95
C PHE A 190 -9.20 0.19 -32.81
N GLY A 191 -9.83 -0.92 -33.22
CA GLY A 191 -11.14 -0.86 -33.86
C GLY A 191 -11.13 -0.23 -35.26
N ASN A 192 -10.09 -0.51 -36.05
CA ASN A 192 -9.98 -0.13 -37.46
C ASN A 192 -9.85 1.38 -37.73
N MET A 193 -9.05 2.08 -36.93
CA MET A 193 -8.75 3.50 -37.16
C MET A 193 -7.91 3.75 -38.43
N PRO A 194 -8.00 4.94 -39.05
CA PRO A 194 -7.08 5.30 -40.13
C PRO A 194 -5.62 5.29 -39.66
N LEU A 195 -4.74 4.69 -40.45
CA LEU A 195 -3.31 4.54 -40.21
C LEU A 195 -2.52 5.38 -41.23
N ASP A 196 -1.82 6.40 -40.73
CA ASP A 196 -0.88 7.18 -41.53
C ASP A 196 0.52 6.57 -41.39
N ILE A 197 1.07 6.10 -42.49
CA ILE A 197 2.43 5.58 -42.63
C ILE A 197 3.30 6.73 -43.11
N GLN A 198 4.26 7.13 -42.28
CA GLN A 198 5.27 8.10 -42.63
C GLN A 198 6.63 7.41 -42.67
N LEU A 199 7.20 7.30 -43.87
CA LEU A 199 8.53 6.73 -44.07
C LEU A 199 9.51 7.87 -44.30
N SER A 200 10.51 7.96 -43.43
CA SER A 200 11.56 8.96 -43.53
C SER A 200 12.89 8.30 -43.87
N LEU A 201 13.38 8.55 -45.09
CA LEU A 201 14.63 7.99 -45.58
C LEU A 201 15.80 8.96 -45.35
N LYS A 202 16.92 8.44 -44.86
CA LYS A 202 18.19 9.18 -44.88
C LYS A 202 18.80 9.13 -46.28
N PRO A 203 19.00 10.26 -46.97
CA PRO A 203 19.61 10.26 -48.29
C PRO A 203 21.04 9.71 -48.23
N GLY A 204 21.37 8.85 -49.19
CA GLY A 204 22.71 8.28 -49.33
C GLY A 204 23.72 9.27 -49.94
N LYS A 205 24.96 8.82 -50.14
CA LYS A 205 25.99 9.61 -50.84
C LYS A 205 25.66 9.68 -52.34
N GLY A 206 25.33 10.88 -52.82
CA GLY A 206 24.99 11.13 -54.23
C GLY A 206 23.49 11.01 -54.53
N GLY A 207 23.12 11.23 -55.80
CA GLY A 207 21.72 11.27 -56.23
C GLY A 207 21.07 12.65 -56.06
N LYS A 208 20.08 12.95 -56.90
CA LYS A 208 19.27 14.17 -56.79
C LYS A 208 18.20 13.98 -55.68
N PRO A 209 17.76 15.05 -54.99
CA PRO A 209 16.68 14.95 -54.02
C PRO A 209 15.41 14.25 -54.55
N ASP A 210 15.04 14.49 -55.81
CA ASP A 210 13.87 13.86 -56.44
C ASP A 210 13.96 12.33 -56.45
N PHE A 211 15.16 11.78 -56.63
CA PHE A 211 15.38 10.33 -56.59
C PHE A 211 15.09 9.75 -55.21
N TRP A 212 15.62 10.37 -54.14
CA TRP A 212 15.42 9.89 -52.78
C TRP A 212 13.97 10.07 -52.29
N ASN A 213 13.29 11.12 -52.74
CA ASN A 213 11.85 11.28 -52.50
C ASN A 213 11.04 10.19 -53.22
N GLY A 214 11.37 9.90 -54.48
CA GLY A 214 10.77 8.79 -55.23
C GLY A 214 11.02 7.43 -54.57
N GLN A 215 12.24 7.19 -54.08
CA GLN A 215 12.58 5.96 -53.35
C GLN A 215 11.79 5.83 -52.03
N ALA A 216 11.69 6.91 -51.27
CA ALA A 216 10.92 6.92 -50.02
C ALA A 216 9.43 6.68 -50.29
N ALA A 217 8.87 7.29 -51.34
CA ALA A 217 7.49 7.06 -51.77
C ALA A 217 7.26 5.62 -52.22
N ALA A 218 8.18 5.03 -53.00
CA ALA A 218 8.10 3.64 -53.43
C ALA A 218 8.16 2.67 -52.25
N GLN A 219 9.03 2.92 -51.27
CA GLN A 219 9.12 2.11 -50.04
C GLN A 219 7.86 2.23 -49.17
N ALA A 220 7.30 3.44 -49.05
CA ALA A 220 6.03 3.65 -48.34
C ALA A 220 4.88 2.91 -49.04
N GLY A 221 4.83 2.93 -50.37
CA GLY A 221 3.86 2.18 -51.17
C GLY A 221 4.00 0.67 -51.04
N LEU A 222 5.24 0.15 -51.01
CA LEU A 222 5.49 -1.27 -50.74
C LEU A 222 4.95 -1.68 -49.37
N LEU A 223 5.23 -0.88 -48.33
CA LEU A 223 4.73 -1.15 -46.98
C LEU A 223 3.20 -1.08 -46.90
N GLN A 224 2.57 -0.16 -47.64
CA GLN A 224 1.12 -0.06 -47.76
C GLN A 224 0.52 -1.34 -48.37
N ALA A 225 1.10 -1.84 -49.46
CA ALA A 225 0.64 -3.08 -50.11
C ALA A 225 0.81 -4.30 -49.20
N GLU A 226 1.89 -4.36 -48.42
CA GLU A 226 2.10 -5.43 -47.44
C GLU A 226 1.11 -5.38 -46.26
N LEU A 227 0.80 -4.18 -45.76
CA LEU A 227 -0.22 -4.01 -44.73
C LEU A 227 -1.61 -4.36 -45.24
N GLU A 228 -1.91 -4.05 -46.50
CA GLU A 228 -3.14 -4.49 -47.17
C GLU A 228 -3.22 -6.02 -47.24
N ARG A 229 -2.12 -6.68 -47.63
CA ARG A 229 -2.01 -8.15 -47.65
C ARG A 229 -2.16 -8.77 -46.25
N ALA A 230 -1.76 -8.06 -45.21
CA ALA A 230 -1.94 -8.46 -43.81
C ALA A 230 -3.37 -8.20 -43.27
N GLY A 231 -4.27 -7.64 -44.10
CA GLY A 231 -5.70 -7.48 -43.79
C GLY A 231 -6.13 -6.06 -43.42
N VAL A 232 -5.24 -5.05 -43.52
CA VAL A 232 -5.61 -3.66 -43.26
C VAL A 232 -6.27 -3.06 -44.52
N PRO A 233 -7.52 -2.58 -44.48
CA PRO A 233 -8.20 -2.06 -45.67
C PRO A 233 -7.46 -0.86 -46.27
N LEU A 234 -7.26 -0.83 -47.59
CA LEU A 234 -6.56 0.25 -48.29
C LEU A 234 -7.19 1.64 -48.03
N ALA A 235 -8.51 1.69 -47.84
CA ALA A 235 -9.24 2.93 -47.51
C ALA A 235 -8.83 3.55 -46.15
N MET A 236 -8.25 2.74 -45.25
CA MET A 236 -7.75 3.18 -43.95
C MET A 236 -6.24 3.44 -43.95
N LEU A 237 -5.55 3.21 -45.07
CA LEU A 237 -4.11 3.39 -45.18
C LEU A 237 -3.78 4.67 -45.95
N SER A 238 -2.91 5.49 -45.37
CA SER A 238 -2.32 6.65 -46.02
C SER A 238 -0.81 6.51 -45.92
N ALA A 239 -0.10 6.60 -47.05
CA ALA A 239 1.35 6.37 -47.09
C ALA A 239 2.07 7.58 -47.66
N THR A 240 3.02 8.11 -46.90
CA THR A 240 3.83 9.26 -47.28
C THR A 240 5.31 8.91 -47.11
N GLY A 241 6.09 9.12 -48.16
CA GLY A 241 7.54 8.97 -48.13
C GLY A 241 8.22 10.32 -48.25
N SER A 242 9.12 10.63 -47.32
CA SER A 242 9.89 11.89 -47.35
C SER A 242 11.35 11.66 -47.00
N GLN A 243 12.20 12.62 -47.35
CA GLN A 243 13.55 12.67 -46.83
C GLN A 243 13.55 13.16 -45.37
N VAL A 244 14.48 12.61 -44.60
CA VAL A 244 14.74 13.04 -43.22
C VAL A 244 15.40 14.41 -43.23
N GLU A 245 14.82 15.36 -42.50
CA GLU A 245 15.48 16.63 -42.22
C GLU A 245 16.71 16.42 -41.33
N LYS A 246 17.73 17.26 -41.51
CA LYS A 246 18.98 17.15 -40.76
C LYS A 246 18.71 17.22 -39.25
N GLY A 247 18.88 16.09 -38.55
CA GLY A 247 18.71 15.99 -37.10
C GLY A 247 17.54 15.10 -36.66
N MET A 248 16.67 14.66 -37.56
CA MET A 248 15.69 13.61 -37.27
C MET A 248 16.27 12.21 -37.51
N GLU A 249 15.74 11.22 -36.81
CA GLU A 249 16.13 9.82 -36.99
C GLU A 249 15.41 9.23 -38.23
N PRO A 250 16.14 8.58 -39.15
CA PRO A 250 15.49 7.83 -40.23
C PRO A 250 14.72 6.65 -39.66
N GLY A 251 13.58 6.35 -40.27
CA GLY A 251 12.78 5.22 -39.86
C GLY A 251 11.37 5.23 -40.43
N VAL A 252 10.65 4.17 -40.10
CA VAL A 252 9.21 4.04 -40.36
C VAL A 252 8.47 4.44 -39.10
N ARG A 253 7.65 5.49 -39.23
CA ARG A 253 6.75 5.96 -38.18
C ARG A 253 5.34 5.70 -38.66
N LEU A 254 4.54 5.03 -37.83
CA LEU A 254 3.12 4.90 -38.10
C LEU A 254 2.36 5.69 -37.04
N SER A 255 1.38 6.45 -37.46
CA SER A 255 0.53 7.25 -36.59
C SER A 255 -0.91 6.81 -36.78
N LEU A 256 -1.56 6.41 -35.70
CA LEU A 256 -3.00 6.22 -35.70
C LEU A 256 -3.64 7.62 -35.66
N ARG A 257 -4.51 7.96 -36.62
CA ARG A 257 -5.07 9.31 -36.68
C ARG A 257 -5.79 9.65 -35.38
N SER A 258 -5.38 10.78 -34.81
CA SER A 258 -5.63 11.23 -33.45
C SER A 258 -7.04 11.74 -33.17
N GLY A 259 -8.05 11.43 -33.99
CA GLY A 259 -9.43 11.81 -33.69
C GLY A 259 -9.88 11.36 -32.29
N LEU A 260 -9.33 10.25 -31.78
CA LEU A 260 -9.56 9.77 -30.41
C LEU A 260 -8.64 10.37 -29.34
N PHE A 261 -7.49 10.94 -29.71
CA PHE A 261 -6.48 11.46 -28.78
C PHE A 261 -6.49 12.98 -28.65
N GLU A 262 -7.03 13.69 -29.64
CA GLU A 262 -7.15 15.15 -29.63
C GLU A 262 -8.14 15.66 -28.56
N GLU A 263 -9.23 14.93 -28.30
CA GLU A 263 -10.16 15.29 -27.22
C GLU A 263 -9.49 15.27 -25.84
N ALA A 264 -8.58 14.32 -25.60
CA ALA A 264 -7.88 14.21 -24.33
C ALA A 264 -6.85 15.34 -24.14
N SER A 265 -6.11 15.72 -25.19
CA SER A 265 -5.09 16.79 -25.09
C SER A 265 -5.71 18.20 -25.03
N ALA A 266 -6.84 18.42 -25.71
CA ALA A 266 -7.57 19.70 -25.63
C ALA A 266 -8.15 19.95 -24.24
N ALA A 267 -8.61 18.91 -23.56
CA ALA A 267 -9.11 19.01 -22.17
C ALA A 267 -8.00 19.43 -21.19
N GLU A 268 -6.76 18.98 -21.40
CA GLU A 268 -5.61 19.31 -20.54
C GLU A 268 -5.10 20.74 -20.78
N ALA A 269 -5.09 21.21 -22.03
CA ALA A 269 -4.68 22.57 -22.38
C ALA A 269 -5.61 23.65 -21.77
N SER A 270 -6.91 23.36 -21.63
CA SER A 270 -7.88 24.31 -21.06
C SER A 270 -7.72 24.57 -19.56
N LYS A 271 -7.10 23.65 -18.80
CA LYS A 271 -6.90 23.80 -17.35
C LYS A 271 -5.70 24.66 -16.98
N LYS A 272 -4.86 25.03 -17.94
CA LYS A 272 -3.60 25.77 -17.69
C LYS A 272 -3.67 27.26 -18.03
N ALA A 273 -4.87 27.82 -18.20
CA ALA A 273 -5.10 29.26 -18.29
C ALA A 273 -5.64 29.83 -16.96
N PRO A 274 -4.78 30.11 -15.96
CA PRO A 274 -5.16 30.95 -14.84
C PRO A 274 -5.24 32.43 -15.27
N ARG A 275 -6.31 33.08 -14.84
CA ARG A 275 -6.48 34.54 -14.82
C ARG A 275 -5.48 35.21 -13.87
#